data_AF-A0A3A0AM20-F1
#
_entry.id   AF-A0A3A0AM20-F1
#
_cell.length_a   1.000
_cell.length_b   1.000
_cell.length_c   1.000
_cell.angle_alpha   90.00
_cell.angle_beta   90.00
_cell.angle_gamma   90.00
#
_symmetry.space_group_name_H-M   'P 1'
#
loop_
_entity.id
_entity.type
_entity.pdbx_description
1 polymer ?
#
loop_
_entity_poly.entity_id
_entity_poly.type
_entity_poly.pdbx_seq_one_letter_code
_entity_poly.pdbx_strand_id
1 'polypeptide(L)'
;MGLTGVGKSTTLAALAQKQPGYTLLPNRRDLTDRLIIPAVQAAEGAPIEPVSDRSQRFAYTRRYRERYPGGMSHALGQLQIAPAQMGSFLLFDGLRGADEVSHAVTSLPRAHFVALHAPDRVRVERLLQRNDRFDQVALPEKGEPQQAWPDLAALGALAAQALFSDAEQAALLSLVQQGDVTADELRAKLRIVIEERRNYDPYAAIDLLQTQAADRTLVIDTSTNEPDQVVARLVQQLKDWRLLI
;
A
#
# COMPACT_ATOMS: atom_id res chain seq x y z
N MET A 1 -5.52 -4.34 3.88
CA MET A 1 -5.03 -4.15 2.50
C MET A 1 -5.12 -2.70 2.09
N GLY A 2 -4.37 -2.32 1.05
CA GLY A 2 -4.44 -0.99 0.44
C GLY A 2 -3.09 -0.52 -0.10
N LEU A 3 -3.11 0.47 -0.97
CA LEU A 3 -1.89 1.00 -1.61
C LEU A 3 -1.13 1.99 -0.72
N THR A 4 -0.02 2.53 -1.19
CA THR A 4 0.73 3.56 -0.44
C THR A 4 -0.09 4.86 -0.41
N GLY A 5 -0.09 5.56 0.74
CA GLY A 5 -0.84 6.82 0.92
C GLY A 5 -2.28 6.67 1.42
N VAL A 6 -2.80 5.45 1.58
CA VAL A 6 -4.20 5.22 2.04
C VAL A 6 -4.40 5.30 3.56
N GLY A 7 -3.35 5.60 4.35
CA GLY A 7 -3.46 5.76 5.81
C GLY A 7 -3.25 4.50 6.66
N LYS A 8 -2.67 3.42 6.10
CA LYS A 8 -2.40 2.16 6.86
C LYS A 8 -1.56 2.39 8.12
N SER A 9 -0.40 3.04 8.00
CA SER A 9 0.51 3.24 9.14
C SER A 9 -0.12 4.07 10.25
N THR A 10 -0.85 5.14 9.90
CA THR A 10 -1.60 5.96 10.86
C THR A 10 -2.67 5.14 11.57
N THR A 11 -3.42 4.33 10.81
CA THR A 11 -4.46 3.45 11.37
C THR A 11 -3.86 2.41 12.32
N LEU A 12 -2.74 1.79 11.96
CA LEU A 12 -2.06 0.80 12.80
C LEU A 12 -1.50 1.43 14.08
N ALA A 13 -0.90 2.62 13.99
CA ALA A 13 -0.39 3.32 15.17
C ALA A 13 -1.51 3.65 16.16
N ALA A 14 -2.64 4.18 15.68
CA ALA A 14 -3.79 4.48 16.51
C ALA A 14 -4.49 3.22 17.04
N LEU A 15 -4.56 2.13 16.25
CA LEU A 15 -5.06 0.84 16.72
C LEU A 15 -4.19 0.28 17.85
N ALA A 16 -2.87 0.33 17.73
CA ALA A 16 -1.94 -0.13 18.75
C ALA A 16 -2.12 0.61 20.09
N GLN A 17 -2.47 1.90 20.04
CA GLN A 17 -2.76 2.70 21.23
C GLN A 17 -4.11 2.32 21.86
N LYS A 18 -5.16 2.11 21.06
CA LYS A 18 -6.52 1.84 21.57
C LYS A 18 -6.78 0.38 21.92
N GLN A 19 -6.10 -0.55 21.25
CA GLN A 19 -6.28 -2.00 21.38
C GLN A 19 -4.91 -2.69 21.31
N PRO A 20 -4.09 -2.56 22.37
CA PRO A 20 -2.83 -3.28 22.44
C PRO A 20 -3.07 -4.80 22.50
N GLY A 21 -2.10 -5.58 22.03
CA GLY A 21 -2.10 -7.03 22.22
C GLY A 21 -2.42 -7.86 20.97
N TYR A 22 -2.53 -7.27 19.78
CA TYR A 22 -2.47 -8.04 18.54
C TYR A 22 -1.01 -8.31 18.12
N THR A 23 -0.78 -9.37 17.36
CA THR A 23 0.53 -9.66 16.76
C THR A 23 0.57 -9.15 15.33
N LEU A 24 1.43 -8.16 15.07
CA LEU A 24 1.72 -7.72 13.70
C LEU A 24 2.66 -8.73 13.04
N LEU A 25 2.20 -9.34 11.95
CA LEU A 25 3.01 -10.23 11.12
C LEU A 25 4.05 -9.42 10.31
N PRO A 26 5.16 -10.04 9.86
CA PRO A 26 6.12 -9.38 8.99
C PRO A 26 5.42 -8.73 7.80
N ASN A 27 5.74 -7.48 7.51
CA ASN A 27 5.02 -6.72 6.50
C ASN A 27 5.45 -7.14 5.08
N ARG A 28 4.84 -6.52 4.06
CA ARG A 28 5.18 -6.78 2.65
C ARG A 28 6.68 -6.68 2.35
N ARG A 29 7.39 -5.70 2.92
CA ARG A 29 8.82 -5.51 2.68
C ARG A 29 9.62 -6.64 3.30
N ASP A 30 9.31 -7.00 4.54
CA ASP A 30 9.97 -8.10 5.25
C ASP A 30 9.78 -9.43 4.50
N LEU A 31 8.56 -9.73 4.05
CA LEU A 31 8.29 -10.93 3.25
C LEU A 31 8.96 -10.87 1.88
N THR A 32 9.03 -9.69 1.26
CA THR A 32 9.77 -9.52 0.01
C THR A 32 11.25 -9.87 0.18
N ASP A 33 11.88 -9.36 1.24
CA ASP A 33 13.31 -9.49 1.47
C ASP A 33 13.73 -10.86 1.99
N ARG A 34 12.92 -11.44 2.87
CA ARG A 34 13.28 -12.67 3.58
C ARG A 34 12.76 -13.94 2.90
N LEU A 35 11.79 -13.81 1.99
CA LEU A 35 11.13 -14.96 1.37
C LEU A 35 11.07 -14.83 -0.15
N ILE A 36 10.45 -13.78 -0.69
CA ILE A 36 10.14 -13.71 -2.13
C ILE A 36 11.41 -13.62 -2.97
N ILE A 37 12.30 -12.67 -2.68
CA ILE A 37 13.53 -12.48 -3.46
C ILE A 37 14.44 -13.73 -3.34
N PRO A 38 14.75 -14.23 -2.13
CA PRO A 38 15.51 -15.47 -1.98
C PRO A 38 14.89 -16.67 -2.71
N ALA A 39 13.57 -16.82 -2.69
CA ALA A 39 12.89 -17.93 -3.37
C ALA A 39 13.03 -17.86 -4.90
N VAL A 40 13.00 -16.66 -5.49
CA VAL A 40 13.22 -16.49 -6.93
C VAL A 40 14.70 -16.69 -7.29
N GLN A 41 15.63 -16.12 -6.52
CA GLN A 41 17.08 -16.34 -6.73
C GLN A 41 17.42 -17.83 -6.70
N ALA A 42 16.95 -18.55 -5.67
CA ALA A 42 17.16 -19.98 -5.54
C ALA A 42 16.54 -20.78 -6.71
N ALA A 43 15.34 -20.40 -7.16
CA ALA A 43 14.68 -21.03 -8.30
C ALA A 43 15.44 -20.84 -9.62
N GLU A 44 16.19 -19.75 -9.75
CA GLU A 44 16.99 -19.40 -10.93
C GLU A 44 18.44 -19.89 -10.82
N GLY A 45 18.82 -20.56 -9.73
CA GLY A 45 20.19 -20.98 -9.47
C GLY A 45 21.15 -19.82 -9.20
N ALA A 46 20.64 -18.64 -8.90
CA ALA A 46 21.42 -17.45 -8.56
C ALA A 46 21.80 -17.45 -7.07
N PRO A 47 22.89 -16.77 -6.67
CA PRO A 47 23.22 -16.58 -5.25
C PRO A 47 22.11 -15.79 -4.54
N ILE A 48 21.85 -16.15 -3.28
CA ILE A 48 20.88 -15.45 -2.44
C ILE A 48 21.55 -14.21 -1.86
N GLU A 49 21.23 -13.06 -2.43
CA GLU A 49 21.81 -11.76 -2.05
C GLU A 49 20.71 -10.71 -1.83
N PRO A 50 20.87 -9.81 -0.84
CA PRO A 50 19.96 -8.70 -0.64
C PRO A 50 19.87 -7.78 -1.86
N VAL A 51 18.65 -7.37 -2.24
CA VAL A 51 18.42 -6.46 -3.36
C VAL A 51 17.92 -5.11 -2.83
N SER A 52 18.74 -4.08 -3.00
CA SER A 52 18.43 -2.70 -2.61
C SER A 52 17.69 -1.94 -3.71
N ASP A 53 17.98 -2.22 -4.98
CA ASP A 53 17.36 -1.51 -6.11
C ASP A 53 15.86 -1.78 -6.20
N ARG A 54 15.07 -0.71 -6.23
CA ARG A 54 13.61 -0.78 -6.21
C ARG A 54 13.04 -1.44 -7.47
N SER A 55 13.63 -1.16 -8.64
CA SER A 55 13.17 -1.71 -9.92
C SER A 55 13.42 -3.22 -9.98
N GLN A 56 14.59 -3.67 -9.53
CA GLN A 56 14.91 -5.09 -9.39
C GLN A 56 13.99 -5.79 -8.40
N ARG A 57 13.71 -5.20 -7.23
CA ARG A 57 12.74 -5.76 -6.26
C ARG A 57 11.37 -5.96 -6.90
N PHE A 58 10.89 -4.99 -7.69
CA PHE A 58 9.64 -5.15 -8.44
C PHE A 58 9.72 -6.30 -9.44
N ALA A 59 10.81 -6.41 -10.21
CA ALA A 59 11.02 -7.51 -11.16
C ALA A 59 11.01 -8.89 -10.46
N TYR A 60 11.67 -9.04 -9.31
CA TYR A 60 11.60 -10.25 -8.49
C TYR A 60 10.17 -10.55 -8.01
N THR A 61 9.45 -9.55 -7.50
CA THR A 61 8.06 -9.76 -7.07
C THR A 61 7.13 -10.14 -8.23
N ARG A 62 7.37 -9.62 -9.43
CA ARG A 62 6.64 -10.01 -10.65
C ARG A 62 6.92 -11.47 -11.01
N ARG A 63 8.19 -11.87 -11.11
CA ARG A 63 8.60 -13.25 -11.39
C ARG A 63 8.05 -14.25 -10.36
N TYR A 64 8.03 -13.86 -9.08
CA TYR A 64 7.40 -14.65 -8.05
C TYR A 64 5.90 -14.85 -8.29
N ARG A 65 5.17 -13.80 -8.70
CA ARG A 65 3.75 -13.88 -9.04
C ARG A 65 3.48 -14.75 -10.27
N GLU A 66 4.37 -14.74 -11.26
CA GLU A 66 4.27 -15.60 -12.43
C GLU A 66 4.33 -17.08 -12.04
N ARG A 67 5.13 -17.43 -11.02
CA ARG A 67 5.21 -18.80 -10.48
C ARG A 67 4.09 -19.11 -9.47
N TYR A 68 3.72 -18.14 -8.66
CA TYR A 68 2.72 -18.27 -7.60
C TYR A 68 1.66 -17.18 -7.76
N PRO A 69 0.53 -17.45 -8.44
CA PRO A 69 -0.47 -16.42 -8.77
C PRO A 69 -0.98 -15.62 -7.57
N GLY A 70 -1.04 -16.24 -6.38
CA GLY A 70 -1.42 -15.58 -5.12
C GLY A 70 -0.40 -14.56 -4.59
N GLY A 71 0.81 -14.51 -5.15
CA GLY A 71 1.85 -13.53 -4.84
C GLY A 71 2.09 -13.37 -3.34
N MET A 72 1.82 -12.16 -2.82
CA MET A 72 1.98 -11.85 -1.40
C MET A 72 1.12 -12.74 -0.48
N SER A 73 -0.08 -13.13 -0.91
CA SER A 73 -0.91 -14.03 -0.09
C SER A 73 -0.34 -15.44 -0.02
N HIS A 74 0.24 -15.93 -1.12
CA HIS A 74 0.96 -17.20 -1.10
C HIS A 74 2.16 -17.13 -0.13
N ALA A 75 2.95 -16.06 -0.20
CA ALA A 75 4.07 -15.82 0.71
C ALA A 75 3.63 -15.77 2.19
N LEU A 76 2.52 -15.10 2.48
CA LEU A 76 1.92 -15.06 3.82
C LEU A 76 1.53 -16.47 4.32
N GLY A 77 1.01 -17.32 3.44
CA GLY A 77 0.63 -18.70 3.75
C GLY A 77 1.82 -19.62 4.08
N GLN A 78 3.05 -19.20 3.80
CA GLN A 78 4.26 -19.95 4.16
C GLN A 78 4.74 -19.67 5.59
N LEU A 79 4.14 -18.71 6.30
CA LEU A 79 4.55 -18.38 7.66
C LEU A 79 4.11 -19.45 8.64
N GLN A 80 5.04 -19.85 9.51
CA GLN A 80 4.75 -20.67 10.67
C GLN A 80 4.66 -19.77 11.90
N ILE A 81 3.61 -19.96 12.69
CA ILE A 81 3.34 -19.15 13.87
C ILE A 81 3.47 -20.02 15.12
N ALA A 82 4.22 -19.55 16.10
CA ALA A 82 4.30 -20.16 17.42
C ALA A 82 3.08 -19.72 18.27
N PRO A 83 2.10 -20.60 18.56
CA PRO A 83 0.84 -20.16 19.16
C PRO A 83 1.00 -19.53 20.54
N ALA A 84 1.99 -19.98 21.31
CA ALA A 84 2.30 -19.46 22.64
C ALA A 84 2.80 -18.00 22.64
N GLN A 85 3.17 -17.46 21.48
CA GLN A 85 3.68 -16.09 21.32
C GLN A 85 2.67 -15.16 20.62
N MET A 86 1.47 -15.67 20.33
CA MET A 86 0.44 -14.87 19.67
C MET A 86 -0.29 -13.99 20.67
N GLY A 87 -0.57 -12.76 20.23
CA GLY A 87 -1.54 -11.88 20.83
C GLY A 87 -2.98 -12.33 20.58
N SER A 88 -3.93 -11.44 20.84
CA SER A 88 -5.38 -11.70 20.67
C SER A 88 -5.75 -12.10 19.25
N PHE A 89 -5.11 -11.50 18.24
CA PHE A 89 -5.24 -11.87 16.84
C PHE A 89 -3.98 -11.54 16.03
N LEU A 90 -3.86 -12.13 14.84
CA LEU A 90 -2.81 -11.83 13.88
C LEU A 90 -3.25 -10.73 12.92
N LEU A 91 -2.37 -9.75 12.66
CA LEU A 91 -2.61 -8.68 11.70
C LEU A 91 -1.53 -8.70 10.61
N PHE A 92 -1.96 -8.64 9.34
CA PHE A 92 -1.06 -8.45 8.20
C PHE A 92 -1.51 -7.27 7.35
N ASP A 93 -0.58 -6.37 7.01
CA ASP A 93 -0.85 -5.11 6.32
C ASP A 93 -0.25 -5.04 4.89
N GLY A 94 0.03 -6.20 4.28
CA GLY A 94 0.80 -6.28 3.04
C GLY A 94 0.04 -6.52 1.72
N LEU A 95 -1.25 -6.85 1.75
CA LEU A 95 -2.03 -7.13 0.52
C LEU A 95 -2.39 -5.85 -0.26
N ARG A 96 -2.32 -5.91 -1.60
CA ARG A 96 -2.49 -4.75 -2.49
C ARG A 96 -3.42 -4.96 -3.70
N GLY A 97 -3.46 -6.15 -4.30
CA GLY A 97 -4.14 -6.38 -5.57
C GLY A 97 -5.18 -7.49 -5.54
N ALA A 98 -6.03 -7.51 -6.58
CA ALA A 98 -7.11 -8.48 -6.73
C ALA A 98 -6.62 -9.94 -6.68
N ASP A 99 -5.52 -10.28 -7.36
CA ASP A 99 -4.98 -11.65 -7.34
C ASP A 99 -4.56 -12.09 -5.94
N GLU A 100 -3.85 -11.21 -5.21
CA GLU A 100 -3.39 -11.49 -3.85
C GLU A 100 -4.59 -11.69 -2.92
N VAL A 101 -5.64 -10.89 -3.10
CA VAL A 101 -6.84 -10.91 -2.29
C VAL A 101 -7.73 -12.12 -2.61
N SER A 102 -7.92 -12.44 -3.89
CA SER A 102 -8.62 -13.63 -4.38
C SER A 102 -8.02 -14.91 -3.80
N HIS A 103 -6.70 -15.02 -3.86
CA HIS A 103 -5.98 -16.11 -3.23
C HIS A 103 -6.17 -16.11 -1.71
N ALA A 104 -6.05 -14.96 -1.04
CA ALA A 104 -6.24 -14.88 0.41
C ALA A 104 -7.65 -15.29 0.85
N VAL A 105 -8.69 -14.89 0.12
CA VAL A 105 -10.08 -15.29 0.37
C VAL A 105 -10.19 -16.82 0.37
N THR A 106 -9.59 -17.49 -0.61
CA THR A 106 -9.67 -18.94 -0.76
C THR A 106 -8.79 -19.68 0.25
N SER A 107 -7.53 -19.27 0.40
CA SER A 107 -6.53 -20.00 1.18
C SER A 107 -6.58 -19.68 2.68
N LEU A 108 -7.18 -18.55 3.08
CA LEU A 108 -7.30 -18.13 4.47
C LEU A 108 -8.79 -17.94 4.82
N PRO A 109 -9.56 -19.03 4.98
CA PRO A 109 -11.02 -18.95 5.17
C PRO A 109 -11.43 -18.28 6.48
N ARG A 110 -10.53 -18.24 7.47
CA ARG A 110 -10.74 -17.57 8.76
C ARG A 110 -10.21 -16.13 8.81
N ALA A 111 -9.60 -15.64 7.74
CA ALA A 111 -9.11 -14.26 7.68
C ALA A 111 -10.27 -13.29 7.49
N HIS A 112 -10.20 -12.17 8.19
CA HIS A 112 -11.04 -10.99 7.97
C HIS A 112 -10.23 -9.93 7.22
N PHE A 113 -10.90 -9.14 6.40
CA PHE A 113 -10.28 -8.18 5.50
C PHE A 113 -10.70 -6.76 5.84
N VAL A 114 -9.72 -5.87 5.95
CA VAL A 114 -9.93 -4.44 6.07
C VAL A 114 -9.29 -3.77 4.86
N ALA A 115 -10.11 -3.17 4.00
CA ALA A 115 -9.66 -2.42 2.84
C ALA A 115 -9.69 -0.93 3.15
N LEU A 116 -8.51 -0.33 3.25
CA LEU A 116 -8.35 1.12 3.33
C LEU A 116 -8.14 1.67 1.92
N HIS A 117 -9.00 2.60 1.53
CA HIS A 117 -8.99 3.22 0.22
C HIS A 117 -8.89 4.75 0.35
N ALA A 118 -8.28 5.39 -0.64
CA ALA A 118 -8.37 6.82 -0.87
C ALA A 118 -8.17 7.08 -2.38
N PRO A 119 -8.77 8.13 -2.94
CA PRO A 119 -8.52 8.55 -4.33
C PRO A 119 -7.04 8.82 -4.59
N ASP A 120 -6.60 8.65 -5.84
CA ASP A 120 -5.18 8.75 -6.20
C ASP A 120 -4.61 10.16 -5.92
N ARG A 121 -5.39 11.24 -6.12
CA ARG A 121 -4.97 12.60 -5.75
C ARG A 121 -4.65 12.72 -4.27
N VAL A 122 -5.57 12.25 -3.42
CA VAL A 122 -5.40 12.27 -1.95
C VAL A 122 -4.17 11.47 -1.54
N ARG A 123 -3.89 10.34 -2.21
CA ARG A 123 -2.68 9.56 -1.97
C ARG A 123 -1.41 10.34 -2.30
N VAL A 124 -1.37 11.07 -3.42
CA VAL A 124 -0.24 11.94 -3.80
C VAL A 124 -0.03 13.04 -2.75
N GLU A 125 -1.08 13.74 -2.37
CA GLU A 125 -1.03 14.82 -1.36
C GLU A 125 -0.47 14.33 -0.02
N ARG A 126 -0.94 13.18 0.45
CA ARG A 126 -0.43 12.55 1.68
C ARG A 126 1.02 12.10 1.56
N LEU A 127 1.46 11.70 0.37
CA LEU A 127 2.85 11.33 0.14
C LEU A 127 3.76 12.55 0.12
N LEU A 128 3.28 13.71 -0.36
CA LEU A 128 4.02 14.98 -0.33
C LEU A 128 4.24 15.48 1.09
N GLN A 129 3.27 15.29 1.99
CA GLN A 129 3.41 15.64 3.41
C GLN A 129 4.27 14.65 4.22
N ARG A 130 4.73 13.55 3.60
CA ARG A 130 5.40 12.45 4.31
C ARG A 130 6.92 12.51 4.16
N ASN A 131 7.62 12.66 5.29
CA ASN A 131 9.07 12.47 5.41
C ASN A 131 9.43 10.98 5.63
N ASP A 132 9.23 10.10 4.63
CA ASP A 132 9.71 8.71 4.69
C ASP A 132 11.15 8.59 4.18
N ARG A 133 12.02 7.94 4.96
CA ARG A 133 13.44 7.68 4.63
C ARG A 133 13.65 6.95 3.30
N PHE A 134 12.67 6.18 2.82
CA PHE A 134 12.75 5.45 1.54
C PHE A 134 12.36 6.29 0.32
N ASP A 135 11.78 7.47 0.53
CA ASP A 135 11.37 8.39 -0.53
C ASP A 135 12.41 9.51 -0.75
N GLN A 136 13.60 9.41 -0.14
CA GLN A 136 14.67 10.39 -0.28
C GLN A 136 15.29 10.31 -1.69
N VAL A 137 14.73 11.11 -2.60
CA VAL A 137 15.52 11.72 -3.68
C VAL A 137 16.23 12.92 -3.02
N ALA A 138 17.51 13.18 -3.32
CA ALA A 138 18.18 14.38 -2.80
C ALA A 138 17.33 15.61 -3.16
N LEU A 139 16.68 16.21 -2.17
CA LEU A 139 15.80 17.35 -2.35
C LEU A 139 16.68 18.61 -2.37
N PRO A 140 16.64 19.44 -3.43
CA PRO A 140 17.09 20.81 -3.28
C PRO A 140 16.20 21.52 -2.24
N GLU A 141 16.77 22.45 -1.49
CA GLU A 141 16.00 23.34 -0.59
C GLU A 141 14.84 24.00 -1.36
N LYS A 142 13.77 24.38 -0.63
CA LYS A 142 12.55 25.07 -1.14
C LYS A 142 12.83 25.79 -2.46
N GLY A 143 12.36 25.20 -3.56
CA GLY A 143 12.62 25.73 -4.89
C GLY A 143 11.94 27.08 -5.08
N GLU A 144 12.63 28.01 -5.74
CA GLU A 144 12.01 29.23 -6.25
C GLU A 144 10.78 28.87 -7.11
N PRO A 145 9.76 29.75 -7.19
CA PRO A 145 8.60 29.55 -8.05
C PRO A 145 9.04 29.21 -9.47
N GLN A 146 8.86 27.95 -9.86
CA GLN A 146 9.28 27.47 -11.17
C GLN A 146 8.23 27.78 -12.22
N GLN A 147 8.70 27.92 -13.46
CA GLN A 147 7.92 28.21 -14.65
C GLN A 147 6.61 27.42 -14.68
N ALA A 148 5.51 28.07 -15.06
CA ALA A 148 4.19 27.43 -15.10
C ALA A 148 4.24 26.17 -15.98
N TRP A 149 4.05 25.01 -15.34
CA TRP A 149 3.96 23.73 -16.04
C TRP A 149 2.55 23.59 -16.62
N PRO A 150 2.41 23.33 -17.93
CA PRO A 150 1.10 23.29 -18.58
C PRO A 150 0.29 22.05 -18.18
N ASP A 151 0.95 20.93 -17.89
CA ASP A 151 0.32 19.68 -17.46
C ASP A 151 1.30 18.78 -16.67
N LEU A 152 0.81 17.64 -16.15
CA LEU A 152 1.67 16.65 -15.49
C LEU A 152 2.60 15.89 -16.46
N ALA A 153 2.29 15.88 -17.76
CA ALA A 153 3.16 15.25 -18.75
C ALA A 153 4.46 16.03 -18.95
N ALA A 154 4.40 17.36 -18.89
CA ALA A 154 5.55 18.25 -18.90
C ALA A 154 6.48 17.99 -17.70
N LEU A 155 5.92 17.52 -16.57
CA LEU A 155 6.69 17.05 -15.41
C LEU A 155 7.26 15.62 -15.58
N GLY A 156 7.18 15.02 -16.76
CA GLY A 156 7.65 13.65 -17.02
C GLY A 156 6.73 12.57 -16.45
N ALA A 157 5.48 12.91 -16.11
CA ALA A 157 4.48 11.98 -15.59
C ALA A 157 3.33 11.76 -16.59
N LEU A 158 3.64 11.47 -17.86
CA LEU A 158 2.63 11.28 -18.92
C LEU A 158 1.52 10.29 -18.54
N ALA A 159 1.87 9.19 -17.87
CA ALA A 159 0.92 8.18 -17.41
C ALA A 159 -0.06 8.69 -16.32
N ALA A 160 0.19 9.87 -15.73
CA ALA A 160 -0.73 10.51 -14.79
C ALA A 160 -2.03 10.96 -15.50
N GLN A 161 -1.98 11.32 -16.78
CA GLN A 161 -3.17 11.80 -17.50
C GLN A 161 -4.31 10.77 -17.54
N ALA A 162 -3.98 9.48 -17.48
CA ALA A 162 -4.97 8.40 -17.43
C ALA A 162 -5.52 8.12 -16.00
N LEU A 163 -4.88 8.66 -14.96
CA LEU A 163 -5.21 8.40 -13.56
C LEU A 163 -5.88 9.59 -12.86
N PHE A 164 -5.65 10.81 -13.35
CA PHE A 164 -6.15 12.05 -12.74
C PHE A 164 -6.98 12.84 -13.76
N SER A 165 -8.14 13.32 -13.33
CA SER A 165 -8.93 14.28 -14.11
C SER A 165 -8.20 15.62 -14.26
N ASP A 166 -8.60 16.43 -15.24
CA ASP A 166 -7.98 17.74 -15.50
C ASP A 166 -8.00 18.66 -14.26
N ALA A 167 -9.09 18.62 -13.49
CA ALA A 167 -9.22 19.38 -12.24
C ALA A 167 -8.22 18.90 -11.17
N GLU A 168 -7.99 17.58 -11.07
CA GLU A 168 -7.02 17.03 -10.13
C GLU A 168 -5.57 17.32 -10.56
N GLN A 169 -5.30 17.30 -11.86
CA GLN A 169 -4.00 17.69 -12.41
C GLN A 169 -3.70 19.16 -12.12
N ALA A 170 -4.66 20.06 -12.38
CA ALA A 170 -4.53 21.48 -12.08
C ALA A 170 -4.32 21.73 -10.58
N ALA A 171 -5.03 21.01 -9.71
CA ALA A 171 -4.84 21.11 -8.26
C ALA A 171 -3.42 20.71 -7.84
N LEU A 172 -2.91 19.58 -8.33
CA LEU A 172 -1.54 19.13 -8.02
C LEU A 172 -0.47 20.10 -8.55
N LEU A 173 -0.65 20.65 -9.76
CA LEU A 173 0.27 21.63 -10.34
C LEU A 173 0.26 22.96 -9.56
N SER A 174 -0.89 23.34 -9.00
CA SER A 174 -1.01 24.56 -8.21
C SER A 174 -0.10 24.54 -6.97
N LEU A 175 0.14 23.37 -6.36
CA LEU A 175 1.08 23.21 -5.25
C LEU A 175 2.53 23.57 -5.63
N VAL A 176 2.94 23.26 -6.87
CA VAL A 176 4.26 23.63 -7.39
C VAL A 176 4.32 25.13 -7.69
N GLN A 177 3.26 25.67 -8.30
CA GLN A 177 3.17 27.10 -8.64
C GLN A 177 3.17 27.99 -7.40
N GLN A 178 2.57 27.52 -6.30
CA GLN A 178 2.54 28.22 -5.00
C GLN A 178 3.84 28.05 -4.20
N GLY A 179 4.74 27.15 -4.64
CA GLY A 179 6.00 26.87 -3.94
C GLY A 179 5.85 25.99 -2.69
N ASP A 180 4.70 25.34 -2.51
CA ASP A 180 4.47 24.42 -1.39
C ASP A 180 5.28 23.13 -1.53
N VAL A 181 5.52 22.70 -2.77
CA VAL A 181 6.32 21.53 -3.13
C VAL A 181 7.14 21.81 -4.38
N THR A 182 8.28 21.13 -4.54
CA THR A 182 9.07 21.21 -5.77
C THR A 182 8.48 20.34 -6.88
N ALA A 183 8.76 20.70 -8.14
CA ALA A 183 8.40 19.89 -9.30
C ALA A 183 8.96 18.46 -9.22
N ASP A 184 10.19 18.31 -8.72
CA ASP A 184 10.87 17.03 -8.57
C ASP A 184 10.21 16.15 -7.48
N GLU A 185 9.77 16.74 -6.37
CA GLU A 185 9.00 16.04 -5.34
C GLU A 185 7.68 15.52 -5.88
N LEU A 186 6.90 16.40 -6.53
CA LEU A 186 5.63 16.02 -7.12
C LEU A 186 5.81 14.89 -8.13
N ARG A 187 6.78 15.00 -9.03
CA ARG A 187 7.14 13.95 -9.99
C ARG A 187 7.49 12.64 -9.29
N ALA A 188 8.30 12.69 -8.23
CA ALA A 188 8.71 11.50 -7.49
C ALA A 188 7.51 10.79 -6.84
N LYS A 189 6.59 11.52 -6.20
CA LYS A 189 5.40 10.94 -5.57
C LYS A 189 4.38 10.45 -6.59
N LEU A 190 4.19 11.17 -7.70
CA LEU A 190 3.37 10.72 -8.83
C LEU A 190 3.86 9.37 -9.37
N ARG A 191 5.18 9.23 -9.57
CA ARG A 191 5.78 7.98 -10.04
C ARG A 191 5.45 6.81 -9.12
N ILE A 192 5.39 7.00 -7.80
CA ILE A 192 4.99 5.95 -6.86
C ILE A 192 3.55 5.50 -7.12
N VAL A 193 2.61 6.45 -7.26
CA VAL A 193 1.19 6.14 -7.48
C VAL A 193 0.98 5.48 -8.83
N ILE A 194 1.59 6.01 -9.90
CA ILE A 194 1.53 5.47 -11.26
C ILE A 194 2.05 4.03 -11.29
N GLU A 195 3.25 3.78 -10.75
CA GLU A 195 3.82 2.43 -10.73
C GLU A 195 2.98 1.46 -9.91
N GLU A 196 2.37 1.91 -8.80
CA GLU A 196 1.42 1.07 -8.06
C GLU A 196 0.15 0.77 -8.88
N ARG A 197 -0.43 1.76 -9.55
CA ARG A 197 -1.65 1.59 -10.38
C ARG A 197 -1.41 0.75 -11.63
N ARG A 198 -0.20 0.76 -12.16
CA ARG A 198 0.21 -0.13 -13.27
C ARG A 198 0.20 -1.61 -12.86
N ASN A 199 0.47 -1.89 -11.58
CA ASN A 199 0.64 -3.26 -11.07
C ASN A 199 -0.56 -3.76 -10.25
N TYR A 200 -1.40 -2.85 -9.75
CA TYR A 200 -2.52 -3.16 -8.86
C TYR A 200 -3.72 -2.27 -9.17
N ASP A 201 -4.88 -2.90 -9.30
CA ASP A 201 -6.17 -2.22 -9.24
C ASP A 201 -6.78 -2.40 -7.84
N PRO A 202 -6.78 -1.35 -6.99
CA PRO A 202 -7.36 -1.44 -5.67
C PRO A 202 -8.88 -1.53 -5.69
N TYR A 203 -9.55 -1.00 -6.72
CA TYR A 203 -11.01 -1.04 -6.83
C TYR A 203 -11.49 -2.44 -7.17
N ALA A 204 -10.84 -3.09 -8.13
CA ALA A 204 -11.11 -4.50 -8.44
C ALA A 204 -10.87 -5.41 -7.21
N ALA A 205 -9.85 -5.11 -6.40
CA ALA A 205 -9.58 -5.88 -5.19
C ALA A 205 -10.66 -5.66 -4.10
N ILE A 206 -11.20 -4.45 -3.98
CA ILE A 206 -12.30 -4.13 -3.06
C ILE A 206 -13.60 -4.81 -3.53
N ASP A 207 -13.95 -4.69 -4.80
CA ASP A 207 -15.12 -5.32 -5.40
C ASP A 207 -15.09 -6.85 -5.21
N LEU A 208 -13.93 -7.47 -5.42
CA LEU A 208 -13.73 -8.89 -5.16
C LEU A 208 -14.00 -9.27 -3.70
N LEU A 209 -13.55 -8.47 -2.73
CA LEU A 209 -13.84 -8.76 -1.32
C LEU A 209 -15.31 -8.59 -0.97
N GLN A 210 -15.94 -7.54 -1.49
CA GLN A 210 -17.35 -7.27 -1.23
C GLN A 210 -18.25 -8.35 -1.86
N THR A 211 -17.81 -8.97 -2.96
CA THR A 211 -18.54 -10.06 -3.63
C THR A 211 -18.25 -11.44 -3.03
N GLN A 212 -16.99 -11.77 -2.74
CA GLN A 212 -16.59 -13.12 -2.33
C GLN A 212 -16.44 -13.31 -0.81
N ALA A 213 -16.37 -12.23 -0.05
CA ALA A 213 -16.07 -12.25 1.39
C ALA A 213 -16.82 -11.17 2.16
N ALA A 214 -18.06 -10.85 1.76
CA ALA A 214 -18.87 -9.76 2.31
C ALA A 214 -18.93 -9.78 3.85
N ASP A 215 -19.24 -10.94 4.45
CA ASP A 215 -19.42 -11.09 5.90
C ASP A 215 -18.15 -10.90 6.73
N ARG A 216 -16.98 -10.91 6.07
CA ARG A 216 -15.66 -10.78 6.69
C ARG A 216 -14.84 -9.65 6.08
N THR A 217 -15.49 -8.67 5.48
CA THR A 217 -14.85 -7.51 4.85
C THR A 217 -15.38 -6.19 5.44
N LEU A 218 -14.45 -5.30 5.77
CA LEU A 218 -14.72 -3.89 6.07
C LEU A 218 -13.98 -3.00 5.07
N VAL A 219 -14.72 -2.13 4.39
CA VAL A 219 -14.15 -1.12 3.49
C VAL A 219 -14.27 0.25 4.16
N ILE A 220 -13.15 0.98 4.22
CA ILE A 220 -13.11 2.34 4.77
C ILE A 220 -12.42 3.26 3.76
N ASP A 221 -13.14 4.27 3.30
CA ASP A 221 -12.56 5.38 2.57
C ASP A 221 -11.93 6.37 3.56
N THR A 222 -10.62 6.45 3.56
CA THR A 222 -9.87 7.32 4.47
C THR A 222 -9.82 8.76 3.99
N SER A 223 -10.32 9.09 2.80
CA SER A 223 -10.43 10.49 2.34
C SER A 223 -11.64 11.23 2.91
N THR A 224 -12.65 10.48 3.35
CA THR A 224 -13.90 10.99 3.95
C THR A 224 -14.02 10.69 5.45
N ASN A 225 -13.02 10.02 6.03
CA ASN A 225 -13.00 9.65 7.44
C ASN A 225 -11.69 10.11 8.07
N GLU A 226 -11.79 10.85 9.18
CA GLU A 226 -10.64 11.22 9.99
C GLU A 226 -9.97 9.98 10.62
N PRO A 227 -8.67 10.02 10.93
CA PRO A 227 -7.95 8.86 11.47
C PRO A 227 -8.63 8.20 12.69
N ASP A 228 -9.16 8.99 13.62
CA ASP A 228 -9.88 8.47 14.78
C ASP A 228 -11.20 7.77 14.41
N GLN A 229 -11.90 8.26 13.39
CA GLN A 229 -13.13 7.64 12.89
C GLN A 229 -12.82 6.30 12.20
N VAL A 230 -11.75 6.25 11.40
CA VAL A 230 -11.27 5.01 10.76
C VAL A 230 -11.00 3.95 11.82
N VAL A 231 -10.28 4.30 12.88
CA VAL A 231 -9.90 3.37 13.94
C VAL A 231 -11.11 2.97 14.78
N ALA A 232 -12.01 3.91 15.10
CA ALA A 232 -13.25 3.59 15.83
C ALA A 232 -14.11 2.57 15.07
N ARG A 233 -14.28 2.75 13.75
CA ARG A 233 -14.98 1.79 12.90
C ARG A 233 -14.29 0.43 12.86
N LEU A 234 -12.96 0.43 12.74
CA LEU A 234 -12.17 -0.81 12.77
C LEU A 234 -12.35 -1.55 14.11
N VAL A 235 -12.23 -0.86 15.24
CA VAL A 235 -12.39 -1.46 16.57
C VAL A 235 -13.79 -2.03 16.75
N GLN A 236 -14.83 -1.31 16.31
CA GLN A 236 -16.19 -1.83 16.36
C GLN A 236 -16.32 -3.11 15.53
N GLN A 237 -15.81 -3.11 14.31
CA GLN A 237 -15.87 -4.30 13.44
C GLN A 237 -15.10 -5.50 14.02
N LEU A 238 -13.94 -5.25 14.66
CA LEU A 238 -13.18 -6.31 15.31
C LEU A 238 -13.96 -6.95 16.46
N LYS A 239 -14.78 -6.19 17.19
CA LYS A 239 -15.72 -6.73 18.19
C LYS A 239 -16.84 -7.53 17.54
N ASP A 240 -17.41 -7.03 16.45
CA ASP A 240 -18.47 -7.72 15.72
C ASP A 240 -17.99 -9.08 15.18
N TRP A 241 -16.72 -9.15 14.76
CA TRP A 241 -16.02 -10.38 14.37
C TRP A 241 -15.54 -11.24 15.55
N ARG A 242 -15.75 -10.80 16.80
CA ARG A 242 -15.31 -11.48 18.03
C ARG A 242 -13.79 -11.70 18.10
N LEU A 243 -13.02 -10.79 17.50
CA LEU A 243 -11.55 -10.75 17.60
C LEU A 243 -11.08 -9.91 18.80
N LEU A 244 -11.97 -9.08 19.33
CA LEU A 244 -11.80 -8.35 20.58
C LEU A 244 -12.91 -8.76 21.56
N ILE A 245 -12.57 -8.78 22.84
CA ILE A 245 -13.50 -9.00 23.96
C ILE A 245 -14.08 -7.64 24.37
#